data_AF-A0AA39N842-F1
#
_entry.id   AF-A0AA39N842-F1
#
_cell.length_a   1.000
_cell.length_b   1.000
_cell.length_c   1.000
_cell.angle_alpha   90.00
_cell.angle_beta   90.00
_cell.angle_gamma   90.00
#
_symmetry.space_group_name_H-M   'P 1'
#
loop_
_entity.id
_entity.type
_entity.pdbx_description
1 polymer ?
#
loop_
_entity_poly.entity_id
_entity_poly.type
_entity_poly.pdbx_seq_one_letter_code
_entity_poly.pdbx_strand_id
1 'polypeptide(L)'
;MRGKQSIPAHRVFSPCKHHLCLGSSATNNLWAIDNQGNCSRKGHLKPGSPNQFEVITHALLPGIHTPWKDRLLGVNVDKACVDVPAAPFAFPQPDLFVTISDSGKWMSVLSTWLHLRPGHLAMQTSSYCPGKVSHQMWRAILSYDWVGKSDANDQVRGKETQRRDLAATFLVGCLDEMSIQEGVSVDATWRGKSMPHIDVEDMHEILWELSELGFRLEILSLDSHLRVIENDSALRKHEKHLGHCFPRGRYDRCWIVELAEAHCGLAECSWMCQAPYVCSLRCVMSKWRNCPQSIQDERERYMEDMLISLQQDMALFYCKSFYAAFGRAPTLPHELGHVPDVDAEYPECAMSLTKSTGYYHDVMDWEASY
;
A
#
# COMPACT_ATOMS: atom_id res chain seq x y z
N MET A 1 51.20 -7.28 -34.76
CA MET A 1 50.31 -6.11 -34.85
C MET A 1 48.95 -6.53 -35.40
N ARG A 2 47.87 -6.01 -34.81
CA ARG A 2 46.43 -6.32 -35.00
C ARG A 2 46.03 -7.71 -34.46
N GLY A 3 45.35 -7.88 -33.32
CA GLY A 3 44.45 -7.00 -32.59
C GLY A 3 43.00 -7.27 -32.99
N LYS A 4 42.40 -8.35 -32.47
CA LYS A 4 40.95 -8.60 -32.50
C LYS A 4 40.44 -8.56 -31.07
N GLN A 5 39.75 -7.48 -30.73
CA GLN A 5 38.96 -7.36 -29.51
C GLN A 5 37.71 -8.22 -29.65
N SER A 6 37.47 -9.11 -28.68
CA SER A 6 36.21 -9.82 -28.50
C SER A 6 35.29 -8.98 -27.62
N ILE A 7 34.12 -8.64 -28.15
CA ILE A 7 32.99 -8.07 -27.40
C ILE A 7 32.35 -9.22 -26.59
N PRO A 8 32.11 -9.11 -25.27
CA PRO A 8 31.31 -10.08 -24.55
C PRO A 8 29.82 -9.82 -24.79
N ALA A 9 29.11 -10.87 -25.17
CA ALA A 9 27.67 -10.89 -25.37
C ALA A 9 26.91 -10.55 -24.08
N HIS A 10 25.88 -9.72 -24.22
CA HIS A 10 24.81 -9.55 -23.25
C HIS A 10 24.20 -10.92 -22.91
N ARG A 11 24.18 -11.29 -21.62
CA ARG A 11 23.35 -12.39 -21.15
C ARG A 11 21.91 -11.91 -21.02
N VAL A 12 21.12 -12.37 -21.97
CA VAL A 12 19.66 -12.37 -22.01
C VAL A 12 19.12 -13.15 -20.83
N PHE A 13 18.09 -12.60 -20.16
CA PHE A 13 17.26 -13.28 -19.18
C PHE A 13 16.76 -14.62 -19.74
N SER A 14 17.01 -15.72 -19.02
CA SER A 14 16.47 -17.03 -19.35
C SER A 14 15.28 -17.33 -18.43
N PRO A 15 14.16 -17.89 -18.92
CA PRO A 15 12.99 -18.15 -18.08
C PRO A 15 13.20 -19.38 -17.21
N CYS A 16 13.03 -19.24 -15.90
CA CYS A 16 13.06 -20.36 -14.97
C CYS A 16 11.77 -21.19 -15.03
N LYS A 17 11.97 -22.50 -14.88
CA LYS A 17 10.97 -23.57 -14.99
C LYS A 17 9.94 -23.49 -13.86
N HIS A 18 8.67 -23.62 -14.22
CA HIS A 18 7.56 -23.82 -13.29
C HIS A 18 7.77 -25.10 -12.45
N HIS A 19 8.01 -24.95 -11.16
CA HIS A 19 7.68 -25.98 -10.19
C HIS A 19 6.35 -25.63 -9.53
N LEU A 20 5.34 -26.46 -9.82
CA LEU A 20 4.07 -26.50 -9.10
C LEU A 20 4.35 -26.94 -7.65
N CYS A 21 4.35 -26.00 -6.71
CA CYS A 21 4.29 -26.33 -5.28
C CYS A 21 2.82 -26.51 -4.87
N LEU A 22 2.38 -27.76 -4.86
CA LEU A 22 1.20 -28.21 -4.11
C LEU A 22 1.58 -28.37 -2.63
N GLY A 23 0.86 -27.65 -1.75
CA GLY A 23 0.58 -28.05 -0.37
C GLY A 23 1.67 -27.80 0.68
N SER A 24 1.36 -26.91 1.63
CA SER A 24 1.15 -27.24 3.05
C SER A 24 1.26 -25.97 3.88
N SER A 25 0.16 -25.58 4.53
CA SER A 25 0.10 -24.44 5.43
C SER A 25 0.85 -24.79 6.72
N ALA A 26 2.14 -24.48 6.77
CA ALA A 26 2.89 -24.43 8.01
C ALA A 26 2.76 -23.02 8.58
N THR A 27 1.79 -22.82 9.45
CA THR A 27 1.69 -21.63 10.30
C THR A 27 2.90 -21.61 11.25
N ASN A 28 3.98 -20.95 10.85
CA ASN A 28 5.08 -20.66 11.77
C ASN A 28 4.62 -19.56 12.73
N ASN A 29 4.56 -19.93 14.00
CA ASN A 29 4.16 -19.12 15.14
C ASN A 29 5.12 -17.96 15.42
N LEU A 30 5.15 -16.94 14.55
CA LEU A 30 5.85 -15.67 14.80
C LEU A 30 5.11 -14.76 15.81
N TRP A 31 3.85 -15.06 16.13
CA TRP A 31 3.01 -14.25 17.02
C TRP A 31 3.37 -14.37 18.51
N ALA A 32 4.21 -15.34 18.89
CA ALA A 32 4.44 -15.69 20.29
C ALA A 32 5.71 -15.07 20.91
N ILE A 33 6.62 -14.50 20.12
CA ILE A 33 7.97 -14.17 20.62
C ILE A 33 8.09 -12.74 21.19
N ASP A 34 7.15 -11.83 20.95
CA ASP A 34 7.33 -10.42 21.34
C ASP A 34 6.17 -9.81 22.16
N ASN A 35 5.47 -10.63 22.96
CA ASN A 35 4.40 -10.16 23.86
C ASN A 35 4.82 -10.05 25.34
N GLN A 36 6.12 -10.01 25.63
CA GLN A 36 6.63 -9.74 26.97
C GLN A 36 7.67 -8.62 26.96
N GLY A 37 7.17 -7.37 26.96
CA GLY A 37 8.01 -6.21 27.23
C GLY A 37 7.39 -4.89 26.76
N ASN A 38 6.96 -4.08 27.71
CA ASN A 38 6.53 -2.68 27.57
C ASN A 38 5.12 -2.41 27.03
N CYS A 39 4.13 -2.75 27.87
CA CYS A 39 3.06 -1.80 28.17
C CYS A 39 3.68 -0.48 28.65
N SER A 40 3.81 0.52 27.77
CA SER A 40 3.73 1.96 28.06
C SER A 40 4.46 2.76 26.98
N ARG A 41 3.71 3.22 25.99
CA ARG A 41 3.75 4.64 25.64
C ARG A 41 2.33 5.14 25.69
N LYS A 42 2.02 5.86 26.77
CA LYS A 42 0.96 6.86 26.80
C LYS A 42 1.06 7.64 25.50
N GLY A 43 0.10 7.46 24.60
CA GLY A 43 -0.31 8.58 23.77
C GLY A 43 -0.59 9.70 24.76
N HIS A 44 0.15 10.80 24.65
CA HIS A 44 -0.27 12.02 25.32
C HIS A 44 -1.67 12.31 24.78
N LEU A 45 -2.69 11.99 25.57
CA LEU A 45 -4.04 12.51 25.40
C LEU A 45 -3.92 14.04 25.52
N LYS A 46 -3.64 14.70 24.40
CA LYS A 46 -4.13 16.05 24.18
C LYS A 46 -5.64 15.91 23.96
N PRO A 47 -6.46 16.91 24.32
CA PRO A 47 -7.92 16.75 24.36
C PRO A 47 -8.51 16.71 22.94
N GLY A 48 -8.42 15.56 22.28
CA GLY A 48 -9.41 15.06 21.35
C GLY A 48 -10.46 14.25 22.13
N SER A 49 -11.66 14.07 21.57
CA SER A 49 -12.66 13.23 22.21
C SER A 49 -12.09 11.81 22.41
N PRO A 50 -12.23 11.21 23.61
CA PRO A 50 -11.44 10.05 24.05
C PRO A 50 -11.58 8.77 23.21
N ASN A 51 -12.48 8.73 22.22
CA ASN A 51 -12.77 7.57 21.39
C ASN A 51 -12.83 7.91 19.89
N GLN A 52 -11.94 8.77 19.38
CA GLN A 52 -11.80 9.02 17.94
C GLN A 52 -10.38 8.73 17.44
N PHE A 53 -10.26 8.44 16.15
CA PHE A 53 -8.96 8.37 15.51
C PHE A 53 -8.31 9.75 15.41
N GLU A 54 -6.98 9.78 15.48
CA GLU A 54 -6.18 10.97 15.15
C GLU A 54 -5.53 10.78 13.79
N VAL A 55 -5.58 11.83 12.96
CA VAL A 55 -4.92 11.86 11.66
C VAL A 55 -3.63 12.65 11.79
N ILE A 56 -2.50 11.99 11.50
CA ILE A 56 -1.19 12.65 11.48
C ILE A 56 -1.13 13.56 10.25
N THR A 57 -0.74 14.81 10.47
CA THR A 57 -0.56 15.81 9.41
C THR A 57 0.88 16.31 9.41
N HIS A 58 1.47 16.43 8.23
CA HIS A 58 2.83 16.93 8.05
C HIS A 58 2.97 17.48 6.63
N ALA A 59 3.83 18.50 6.43
CA ALA A 59 4.01 19.14 5.12
C ALA A 59 4.58 18.21 4.03
N LEU A 60 5.22 17.11 4.44
CA LEU A 60 5.73 16.05 3.54
C LEU A 60 4.74 14.91 3.33
N LEU A 61 3.66 14.82 4.10
CA LEU A 61 2.65 13.79 3.85
C LEU A 61 1.73 14.25 2.72
N PRO A 62 1.36 13.34 1.80
CA PRO A 62 0.34 13.65 0.80
C PRO A 62 -1.01 13.97 1.46
N GLY A 63 -1.87 14.68 0.73
CA GLY A 63 -3.22 14.99 1.22
C GLY A 63 -4.03 13.71 1.37
N ILE A 64 -4.95 13.64 2.34
CA ILE A 64 -5.91 12.54 2.43
C ILE A 64 -7.20 13.00 1.74
N HIS A 65 -7.78 12.15 0.90
CA HIS A 65 -9.03 12.46 0.21
C HIS A 65 -10.14 12.77 1.23
N THR A 66 -10.74 13.95 1.11
CA THR A 66 -11.56 14.57 2.17
C THR A 66 -12.73 13.70 2.65
N PRO A 67 -13.55 13.08 1.76
CA PRO A 67 -14.65 12.22 2.20
C PRO A 67 -14.20 11.07 3.11
N TRP A 68 -12.98 10.55 2.91
CA TRP A 68 -12.44 9.43 3.67
C TRP A 68 -11.90 9.88 5.03
N LYS A 69 -11.18 11.01 5.03
CA LYS A 69 -10.66 11.63 6.25
C LYS A 69 -11.78 11.93 7.24
N ASP A 70 -12.83 12.59 6.79
CA ASP A 70 -13.94 13.02 7.65
C ASP A 70 -14.68 11.82 8.25
N ARG A 71 -14.86 10.75 7.45
CA ARG A 71 -15.51 9.53 7.91
C ARG A 71 -14.66 8.72 8.87
N LEU A 72 -13.34 8.69 8.72
CA LEU A 72 -12.43 8.08 9.69
C LEU A 72 -12.53 8.78 11.06
N LEU A 73 -12.50 10.11 11.09
CA LEU A 73 -12.61 10.89 12.33
C LEU A 73 -13.94 10.67 13.05
N GLY A 74 -15.00 10.32 12.32
CA GLY A 74 -16.31 9.96 12.87
C GLY A 74 -16.43 8.54 13.43
N VAL A 75 -15.40 7.69 13.29
CA VAL A 75 -15.43 6.32 13.83
C VAL A 75 -15.19 6.34 15.34
N ASN A 76 -16.10 5.70 16.08
CA ASN A 76 -15.93 5.46 17.51
C ASN A 76 -14.92 4.33 17.74
N VAL A 77 -13.79 4.64 18.37
CA VAL A 77 -12.69 3.69 18.64
C VAL A 77 -12.65 3.21 20.09
N ASP A 78 -13.82 3.09 20.71
CA ASP A 78 -13.93 2.49 22.03
C ASP A 78 -13.38 1.05 21.99
N LYS A 79 -12.34 0.81 22.79
CA LYS A 79 -11.67 -0.49 22.88
C LYS A 79 -12.58 -1.57 23.45
N ALA A 80 -13.64 -1.20 24.16
CA ALA A 80 -14.67 -2.14 24.59
C ALA A 80 -15.47 -2.72 23.41
N CYS A 81 -15.40 -2.12 22.22
CA CYS A 81 -16.12 -2.56 21.02
C CYS A 81 -15.31 -3.50 20.12
N VAL A 82 -14.02 -3.73 20.39
CA VAL A 82 -13.15 -4.54 19.52
C VAL A 82 -12.24 -5.46 20.33
N ASP A 83 -12.43 -6.77 20.17
CA ASP A 83 -11.66 -7.82 20.87
C ASP A 83 -10.44 -8.35 20.08
N VAL A 84 -10.12 -7.74 18.92
CA VAL A 84 -8.98 -8.16 18.09
C VAL A 84 -7.74 -7.30 18.34
N PRO A 85 -6.53 -7.90 18.42
CA PRO A 85 -5.30 -7.13 18.47
C PRO A 85 -5.08 -6.39 17.15
N ALA A 86 -4.39 -5.25 17.22
CA ALA A 86 -4.05 -4.45 16.04
C ALA A 86 -3.24 -5.28 15.02
N ALA A 87 -3.79 -5.43 13.82
CA ALA A 87 -3.18 -6.20 12.76
C ALA A 87 -1.90 -5.51 12.23
N PRO A 88 -0.88 -6.29 11.82
CA PRO A 88 0.35 -5.74 11.26
C PRO A 88 0.15 -5.09 9.88
N PHE A 89 1.20 -4.43 9.39
CA PHE A 89 1.23 -3.71 8.12
C PHE A 89 2.08 -4.44 7.08
N ALA A 90 1.62 -4.43 5.83
CA ALA A 90 2.36 -4.96 4.70
C ALA A 90 3.45 -4.00 4.20
N PHE A 91 3.30 -2.68 4.42
CA PHE A 91 4.26 -1.64 4.06
C PHE A 91 4.51 -0.73 5.25
N PRO A 92 5.66 -0.02 5.31
CA PRO A 92 5.87 0.98 6.34
C PRO A 92 4.85 2.11 6.18
N GLN A 93 4.29 2.56 7.29
CA GLN A 93 3.38 3.69 7.27
C GLN A 93 4.16 4.99 6.99
N PRO A 94 3.62 5.92 6.17
CA PRO A 94 4.28 7.18 5.83
C PRO A 94 4.68 8.06 7.04
N ASP A 95 3.94 7.95 8.15
CA ASP A 95 4.21 8.68 9.38
C ASP A 95 5.58 8.32 10.02
N LEU A 96 6.10 7.11 9.76
CA LEU A 96 7.43 6.70 10.19
C LEU A 96 8.54 7.59 9.63
N PHE A 97 8.34 8.16 8.46
CA PHE A 97 9.33 9.02 7.81
C PHE A 97 9.26 10.44 8.38
N VAL A 98 8.07 10.97 8.63
CA VAL A 98 7.91 12.39 9.04
C VAL A 98 8.00 12.62 10.55
N THR A 99 7.92 11.56 11.36
CA THR A 99 8.11 11.66 12.83
C THR A 99 9.59 11.81 13.24
N ILE A 100 10.53 11.69 12.29
CA ILE A 100 11.97 11.81 12.52
C ILE A 100 12.38 13.26 12.33
N SER A 101 12.71 13.96 13.42
CA SER A 101 13.14 15.37 13.37
C SER A 101 14.59 15.58 12.91
N ASP A 102 15.41 14.53 12.97
CA ASP A 102 16.83 14.60 12.58
C ASP A 102 16.98 14.31 11.09
N SER A 103 17.46 15.30 10.32
CA SER A 103 17.56 15.18 8.86
C SER A 103 18.54 14.07 8.42
N GLY A 104 19.61 13.81 9.18
CA GLY A 104 20.57 12.74 8.89
C GLY A 104 19.94 11.35 9.01
N LYS A 105 19.23 11.10 10.12
CA LYS A 105 18.50 9.86 10.35
C LYS A 105 17.35 9.67 9.37
N TRP A 106 16.66 10.76 9.03
CA TRP A 106 15.60 10.73 8.04
C TRP A 106 16.12 10.29 6.66
N MET A 107 17.24 10.85 6.19
CA MET A 107 17.88 10.42 4.93
C MET A 107 18.29 8.95 4.98
N SER A 108 18.81 8.47 6.11
CA SER A 108 19.18 7.06 6.30
C SER A 108 17.97 6.13 6.24
N VAL A 109 16.86 6.50 6.87
CA VAL A 109 15.59 5.75 6.84
C VAL A 109 15.00 5.70 5.43
N LEU A 110 15.00 6.82 4.72
CA LEU A 110 14.52 6.85 3.33
C LEU A 110 15.40 6.02 2.41
N SER A 111 16.72 6.17 2.52
CA SER A 111 17.69 5.39 1.76
C SER A 111 17.46 3.89 1.97
N THR A 112 17.27 3.48 3.23
CA THR A 112 16.94 2.09 3.59
C THR A 112 15.66 1.61 2.90
N TRP A 113 14.57 2.38 2.94
CA TRP A 113 13.34 2.02 2.25
C TRP A 113 13.57 1.84 0.75
N LEU A 114 14.25 2.77 0.10
CA LEU A 114 14.51 2.72 -1.35
C LEU A 114 15.35 1.50 -1.76
N HIS A 115 16.30 1.06 -0.92
CA HIS A 115 17.03 -0.19 -1.15
C HIS A 115 16.13 -1.42 -1.03
N LEU A 116 15.23 -1.46 -0.05
CA LEU A 116 14.33 -2.59 0.19
C LEU A 116 13.16 -2.63 -0.83
N ARG A 117 12.75 -1.48 -1.34
CA ARG A 117 11.52 -1.30 -2.12
C ARG A 117 11.39 -2.27 -3.31
N PRO A 118 12.37 -2.41 -4.24
CA PRO A 118 12.20 -3.29 -5.40
C PRO A 118 11.93 -4.74 -5.02
N GLY A 119 12.67 -5.22 -4.01
CA GLY A 119 12.49 -6.57 -3.48
C GLY A 119 11.18 -6.78 -2.76
N HIS A 120 10.80 -5.81 -1.93
CA HIS A 120 9.54 -5.85 -1.22
C HIS A 120 8.33 -5.85 -2.17
N LEU A 121 8.39 -5.09 -3.26
CA LEU A 121 7.36 -5.09 -4.30
C LEU A 121 7.30 -6.42 -5.05
N ALA A 122 8.45 -7.03 -5.37
CA ALA A 122 8.51 -8.35 -6.01
C ALA A 122 7.83 -9.43 -5.14
N MET A 123 7.97 -9.35 -3.81
CA MET A 123 7.28 -10.25 -2.88
C MET A 123 5.76 -10.11 -2.88
N GLN A 124 5.18 -9.02 -3.38
CA GLN A 124 3.73 -8.90 -3.41
C GLN A 124 3.08 -9.71 -4.53
N THR A 125 3.88 -10.34 -5.41
CA THR A 125 3.38 -11.23 -6.44
C THR A 125 2.74 -12.48 -5.86
N SER A 126 1.75 -13.05 -6.55
CA SER A 126 0.97 -14.22 -6.09
C SER A 126 1.80 -15.46 -5.75
N SER A 127 3.05 -15.51 -6.19
CA SER A 127 4.01 -16.57 -5.88
C SER A 127 4.56 -16.49 -4.46
N TYR A 128 4.41 -15.36 -3.78
CA TYR A 128 4.92 -15.13 -2.42
C TYR A 128 3.82 -14.58 -1.51
N CYS A 129 4.00 -14.78 -0.21
CA CYS A 129 3.13 -14.26 0.84
C CYS A 129 4.01 -13.60 1.92
N PRO A 130 4.49 -12.37 1.70
CA PRO A 130 5.41 -11.73 2.64
C PRO A 130 4.72 -11.55 4.00
N GLY A 131 5.48 -11.80 5.06
CA GLY A 131 5.00 -11.58 6.42
C GLY A 131 4.66 -10.10 6.63
N LYS A 132 3.50 -9.83 7.22
CA LYS A 132 3.16 -8.48 7.70
C LYS A 132 3.85 -8.24 9.03
N VAL A 133 4.37 -7.03 9.26
CA VAL A 133 5.06 -6.69 10.52
C VAL A 133 4.42 -5.51 11.25
N SER A 134 4.65 -5.42 12.56
CA SER A 134 4.10 -4.34 13.38
C SER A 134 4.70 -2.98 13.03
N HIS A 135 4.03 -1.89 13.42
CA HIS A 135 4.56 -0.53 13.24
C HIS A 135 5.93 -0.32 13.91
N GLN A 136 6.15 -0.93 15.08
CA GLN A 136 7.45 -0.87 15.77
C GLN A 136 8.52 -1.67 15.03
N MET A 137 8.16 -2.82 14.46
CA MET A 137 9.09 -3.61 13.67
C MET A 137 9.48 -2.88 12.39
N TRP A 138 8.54 -2.25 11.69
CA TRP A 138 8.84 -1.38 10.55
C TRP A 138 9.81 -0.26 10.93
N ARG A 139 9.56 0.42 12.06
CA ARG A 139 10.51 1.43 12.58
C ARG A 139 11.90 0.84 12.82
N ALA A 140 11.99 -0.35 13.39
CA ALA A 140 13.27 -1.02 13.67
C ALA A 140 14.01 -1.40 12.38
N ILE A 141 13.30 -1.94 11.38
CA ILE A 141 13.80 -2.29 10.04
C ILE A 141 14.33 -1.04 9.31
N LEU A 142 13.57 0.05 9.33
CA LEU A 142 13.92 1.28 8.64
C LEU A 142 15.04 2.07 9.29
N SER A 143 15.09 2.08 10.63
CA SER A 143 16.14 2.78 11.39
C SER A 143 17.47 2.02 11.38
N TYR A 144 17.49 0.87 10.71
CA TYR A 144 18.63 0.00 10.64
C TYR A 144 19.64 0.53 9.61
N ASP A 145 20.94 0.55 9.93
CA ASP A 145 21.98 0.89 8.96
C ASP A 145 22.34 -0.37 8.15
N TRP A 146 21.75 -0.49 6.96
CA TRP A 146 21.94 -1.64 6.05
C TRP A 146 23.23 -1.54 5.24
N VAL A 147 23.75 -0.32 5.05
CA VAL A 147 24.90 -0.02 4.19
C VAL A 147 26.09 0.23 5.10
N GLY A 148 26.56 -0.86 5.71
CA GLY A 148 27.49 -0.82 6.84
C GLY A 148 28.64 0.17 6.69
N LYS A 149 28.78 1.06 7.66
CA LYS A 149 30.11 1.37 8.20
C LYS A 149 30.39 0.38 9.32
N SER A 150 30.99 -0.75 8.96
CA SER A 150 31.67 -1.58 9.94
C SER A 150 32.92 -0.81 10.38
N ASP A 151 32.78 0.03 11.41
CA ASP A 151 33.96 0.54 12.10
C ASP A 151 34.64 -0.65 12.77
N ALA A 152 35.91 -0.87 12.43
CA ALA A 152 36.71 -2.04 12.78
C ALA A 152 36.94 -2.29 14.28
N ASN A 153 36.23 -1.57 15.16
CA ASN A 153 36.31 -1.67 16.61
C ASN A 153 34.99 -2.13 17.28
N ASP A 154 33.98 -2.53 16.51
CA ASP A 154 32.67 -2.82 17.08
C ASP A 154 32.66 -4.15 17.86
N GLN A 155 32.75 -4.02 19.18
CA GLN A 155 32.64 -5.07 20.20
C GLN A 155 31.24 -5.72 20.25
N VAL A 156 30.47 -5.64 19.17
CA VAL A 156 29.02 -5.86 19.11
C VAL A 156 28.65 -6.93 18.07
N ARG A 157 29.33 -8.07 18.14
CA ARG A 157 28.98 -9.26 17.35
C ARG A 157 27.51 -9.69 17.56
N GLY A 158 26.94 -9.42 18.75
CA GLY A 158 25.54 -9.74 19.06
C GLY A 158 24.50 -8.87 18.36
N LYS A 159 24.72 -7.55 18.23
CA LYS A 159 23.78 -6.69 17.49
C LYS A 159 23.90 -6.94 15.99
N GLU A 160 25.11 -7.19 15.47
CA GLU A 160 25.38 -7.55 14.07
C GLU A 160 24.65 -8.85 13.63
N THR A 161 24.67 -9.88 14.47
CA THR A 161 23.87 -11.09 14.26
C THR A 161 22.37 -10.81 14.33
N GLN A 162 21.91 -9.98 15.28
CA GLN A 162 20.51 -9.56 15.36
C GLN A 162 20.05 -8.78 14.12
N ARG A 163 20.92 -8.00 13.47
CA ARG A 163 20.64 -7.31 12.17
C ARG A 163 20.34 -8.32 11.09
N ARG A 164 21.23 -9.31 10.94
CA ARG A 164 21.10 -10.37 9.93
C ARG A 164 19.88 -11.22 10.20
N ASP A 165 19.58 -11.55 11.45
CA ASP A 165 18.44 -12.39 11.79
C ASP A 165 17.11 -11.67 11.53
N LEU A 166 16.99 -10.38 11.88
CA LEU A 166 15.78 -9.60 11.61
C LEU A 166 15.58 -9.36 10.10
N ALA A 167 16.66 -9.00 9.40
CA ALA A 167 16.66 -8.83 7.96
C ALA A 167 16.32 -10.12 7.20
N ALA A 168 16.97 -11.21 7.59
CA ALA A 168 16.75 -12.51 6.99
C ALA A 168 15.35 -13.03 7.30
N THR A 169 14.83 -12.78 8.51
CA THR A 169 13.45 -13.11 8.90
C THR A 169 12.44 -12.29 8.11
N PHE A 170 12.71 -11.00 7.90
CA PHE A 170 11.82 -10.11 7.14
C PHE A 170 11.81 -10.41 5.64
N LEU A 171 12.98 -10.78 5.09
CA LEU A 171 13.16 -11.14 3.68
C LEU A 171 13.12 -12.66 3.46
N VAL A 172 12.56 -13.46 4.38
CA VAL A 172 12.36 -14.91 4.15
C VAL A 172 11.52 -15.09 2.88
N GLY A 173 12.06 -15.82 1.90
CA GLY A 173 11.47 -15.99 0.57
C GLY A 173 12.06 -15.05 -0.50
N CYS A 174 12.79 -14.01 -0.10
CA CYS A 174 13.49 -13.08 -0.98
C CYS A 174 15.00 -13.31 -1.05
N LEU A 175 15.63 -13.80 0.03
CA LEU A 175 17.09 -13.96 0.12
C LEU A 175 17.68 -14.93 -0.91
N ASP A 176 16.93 -15.94 -1.35
CA ASP A 176 17.40 -16.91 -2.34
C ASP A 176 17.40 -16.35 -3.78
N GLU A 177 16.63 -15.29 -4.05
CA GLU A 177 16.48 -14.68 -5.38
C GLU A 177 17.07 -13.27 -5.48
N MET A 178 17.17 -12.55 -4.37
CA MET A 178 17.87 -11.27 -4.28
C MET A 178 19.17 -11.45 -3.50
N SER A 179 20.27 -11.57 -4.23
CA SER A 179 21.59 -11.41 -3.66
C SER A 179 21.75 -9.95 -3.25
N ILE A 180 21.64 -9.65 -1.95
CA ILE A 180 22.23 -8.44 -1.37
C ILE A 180 23.74 -8.65 -1.52
N GLN A 181 24.32 -8.25 -2.65
CA GLN A 181 25.75 -8.40 -2.88
C GLN A 181 26.50 -7.53 -1.87
N GLU A 182 27.17 -8.18 -0.92
CA GLU A 182 28.10 -7.52 -0.01
C GLU A 182 29.15 -6.76 -0.85
N GLY A 183 29.23 -5.44 -0.66
CA GLY A 183 30.26 -4.60 -1.26
C GLY A 183 29.93 -3.95 -2.60
N VAL A 184 28.75 -4.20 -3.20
CA VAL A 184 28.24 -3.40 -4.32
C VAL A 184 27.17 -2.46 -3.75
N SER A 185 27.58 -1.25 -3.36
CA SER A 185 26.65 -0.16 -3.08
C SER A 185 25.97 0.23 -4.38
N VAL A 186 24.87 -0.46 -4.74
CA VAL A 186 23.93 0.10 -5.71
C VAL A 186 23.21 1.19 -4.96
N ASP A 187 23.56 2.45 -5.23
CA ASP A 187 22.95 3.58 -4.57
C ASP A 187 21.41 3.48 -4.68
N ALA A 188 20.71 3.54 -3.55
CA ALA A 188 19.26 3.72 -3.56
C ALA A 188 18.89 4.91 -4.42
N THR A 189 18.08 4.66 -5.45
CA THR A 189 17.58 5.71 -6.34
C THR A 189 16.07 5.77 -6.34
N TRP A 190 15.56 7.00 -6.43
CA TRP A 190 14.18 7.29 -6.79
C TRP A 190 14.19 7.90 -8.19
N ARG A 191 13.58 7.23 -9.17
CA ARG A 191 13.51 7.72 -10.56
C ARG A 191 14.87 8.13 -11.16
N GLY A 192 15.92 7.40 -10.81
CA GLY A 192 17.29 7.70 -11.24
C GLY A 192 18.01 8.79 -10.43
N LYS A 193 17.32 9.50 -9.52
CA LYS A 193 17.95 10.39 -8.54
C LYS A 193 18.47 9.58 -7.35
N SER A 194 19.75 9.74 -7.00
CA SER A 194 20.33 9.16 -5.79
C SER A 194 20.37 10.17 -4.65
N MET A 195 20.49 9.70 -3.42
CA MET A 195 20.77 10.56 -2.26
C MET A 195 22.08 11.35 -2.47
N PRO A 196 22.17 12.64 -2.08
CA PRO A 196 21.16 13.48 -1.41
C PRO A 196 20.31 14.32 -2.39
N HIS A 197 20.25 13.97 -3.68
CA HIS A 197 19.55 14.74 -4.71
C HIS A 197 18.03 14.54 -4.73
N ILE A 198 17.50 13.77 -3.77
CA ILE A 198 16.06 13.60 -3.56
C ILE A 198 15.54 14.89 -2.91
N ASP A 199 14.61 15.54 -3.59
CA ASP A 199 14.00 16.80 -3.17
C ASP A 199 12.65 16.59 -2.46
N VAL A 200 11.94 17.68 -2.15
CA VAL A 200 10.66 17.64 -1.44
C VAL A 200 9.54 17.04 -2.29
N GLU A 201 9.56 17.23 -3.62
CA GLU A 201 8.55 16.66 -4.51
C GLU A 201 8.74 15.14 -4.63
N ASP A 202 9.99 14.68 -4.76
CA ASP A 202 10.33 13.26 -4.71
C ASP A 202 9.82 12.62 -3.40
N MET A 203 9.87 13.35 -2.29
CA MET A 203 9.35 12.88 -1.00
C MET A 203 7.84 12.73 -1.00
N HIS A 204 7.11 13.71 -1.55
CA HIS A 204 5.67 13.61 -1.70
C HIS A 204 5.30 12.39 -2.55
N GLU A 205 6.04 12.16 -3.64
CA GLU A 205 5.86 11.01 -4.54
C GLU A 205 6.09 9.66 -3.83
N ILE A 206 7.19 9.52 -3.09
CA ILE A 206 7.52 8.27 -2.36
C ILE A 206 6.48 7.98 -1.28
N LEU A 207 6.08 9.01 -0.51
CA LEU A 207 5.12 8.84 0.57
C LEU A 207 3.69 8.62 0.04
N TRP A 208 3.35 9.21 -1.10
CA TRP A 208 2.12 8.91 -1.83
C TRP A 208 2.08 7.47 -2.29
N GLU A 209 3.15 6.96 -2.90
CA GLU A 209 3.22 5.57 -3.34
C GLU A 209 3.04 4.59 -2.16
N LEU A 210 3.71 4.85 -1.02
CA LEU A 210 3.56 4.05 0.19
C LEU A 210 2.13 4.05 0.73
N SER A 211 1.50 5.23 0.76
CA SER A 211 0.08 5.36 1.12
C SER A 211 -0.83 4.56 0.20
N GLU A 212 -0.63 4.67 -1.11
CA GLU A 212 -1.45 4.01 -2.11
C GLU A 212 -1.28 2.49 -2.04
N LEU A 213 -0.05 1.98 -1.94
CA LEU A 213 0.24 0.56 -1.73
C LEU A 213 -0.42 0.02 -0.45
N GLY A 214 -0.32 0.77 0.64
CA GLY A 214 -0.96 0.43 1.92
C GLY A 214 -2.47 0.33 1.78
N PHE A 215 -3.10 1.35 1.15
CA PHE A 215 -4.54 1.39 0.92
C PHE A 215 -5.01 0.22 0.04
N ARG A 216 -4.37 -0.01 -1.12
CA ARG A 216 -4.73 -1.10 -2.05
C ARG A 216 -4.68 -2.46 -1.36
N LEU A 217 -3.59 -2.78 -0.66
CA LEU A 217 -3.46 -4.07 0.03
C LEU A 217 -4.42 -4.23 1.22
N GLU A 218 -4.80 -3.14 1.88
CA GLU A 218 -5.76 -3.15 2.97
C GLU A 218 -7.19 -3.36 2.48
N ILE A 219 -7.58 -2.77 1.35
CA ILE A 219 -8.84 -3.08 0.66
C ILE A 219 -8.90 -4.57 0.30
N LEU A 220 -7.83 -5.12 -0.28
CA LEU A 220 -7.76 -6.55 -0.60
C LEU A 220 -7.88 -7.44 0.65
N SER A 221 -7.20 -7.05 1.74
CA SER A 221 -7.24 -7.78 3.00
C SER A 221 -8.63 -7.77 3.62
N LEU A 222 -9.30 -6.62 3.61
CA LEU A 222 -10.67 -6.47 4.13
C LEU A 222 -11.69 -7.18 3.26
N ASP A 223 -11.57 -7.08 1.93
CA ASP A 223 -12.41 -7.79 0.98
C ASP A 223 -12.37 -9.30 1.23
N SER A 224 -11.15 -9.87 1.31
CA SER A 224 -10.97 -11.29 1.61
C SER A 224 -11.60 -11.70 2.94
N HIS A 225 -11.59 -10.80 3.93
CA HIS A 225 -12.17 -11.05 5.25
C HIS A 225 -13.71 -11.00 5.27
N LEU A 226 -14.32 -10.10 4.48
CA LEU A 226 -15.75 -9.81 4.57
C LEU A 226 -16.58 -10.34 3.41
N ARG A 227 -15.99 -10.68 2.27
CA ARG A 227 -16.74 -11.09 1.08
C ARG A 227 -17.57 -12.35 1.32
N VAL A 228 -18.76 -12.36 0.74
CA VAL A 228 -19.67 -13.51 0.68
C VAL A 228 -19.94 -13.81 -0.79
N ILE A 229 -19.28 -14.83 -1.32
CA ILE A 229 -19.34 -15.21 -2.74
C ILE A 229 -19.64 -16.70 -2.83
N GLU A 230 -20.69 -17.04 -3.59
CA GLU A 230 -21.26 -18.40 -3.60
C GLU A 230 -20.59 -19.36 -4.58
N ASN A 231 -19.97 -18.84 -5.65
CA ASN A 231 -19.38 -19.66 -6.72
C ASN A 231 -18.25 -18.96 -7.46
N ASP A 232 -17.45 -19.74 -8.20
CA ASP A 232 -16.26 -19.27 -8.92
C ASP A 232 -16.56 -18.24 -10.02
N SER A 233 -17.74 -18.29 -10.64
CA SER A 233 -18.14 -17.32 -11.65
C SER A 233 -18.35 -15.94 -11.03
N ALA A 234 -19.06 -15.90 -9.90
CA ALA A 234 -19.24 -14.69 -9.11
C ALA A 234 -17.91 -14.18 -8.55
N LEU A 235 -17.00 -15.08 -8.17
CA LEU A 235 -15.65 -14.71 -7.73
C LEU A 235 -14.87 -13.99 -8.83
N ARG A 236 -14.83 -14.53 -10.05
CA ARG A 236 -14.13 -13.87 -11.17
C ARG A 236 -14.71 -12.50 -11.50
N LYS A 237 -16.03 -12.35 -11.45
CA LYS A 237 -16.69 -11.05 -11.64
C LYS A 237 -16.32 -10.07 -10.52
N HIS A 238 -16.29 -10.54 -9.28
CA HIS A 238 -15.88 -9.76 -8.11
C HIS A 238 -14.42 -9.31 -8.19
N GLU A 239 -13.50 -10.21 -8.56
CA GLU A 239 -12.08 -9.89 -8.79
C GLU A 239 -11.92 -8.85 -9.89
N LYS A 240 -12.71 -8.93 -10.97
CA LYS A 240 -12.72 -7.89 -12.03
C LYS A 240 -13.11 -6.52 -11.46
N HIS A 241 -14.20 -6.43 -10.69
CA HIS A 241 -14.60 -5.17 -10.04
C HIS A 241 -13.55 -4.66 -9.04
N LEU A 242 -12.91 -5.58 -8.31
CA LEU A 242 -11.84 -5.25 -7.37
C LEU A 242 -10.60 -4.70 -8.09
N GLY A 243 -10.24 -5.24 -9.24
CA GLY A 243 -9.22 -4.67 -10.12
C GLY A 243 -9.58 -3.26 -10.59
N HIS A 244 -10.83 -3.04 -11.00
CA HIS A 244 -11.33 -1.73 -11.46
C HIS A 244 -11.49 -0.68 -10.35
N CYS A 245 -11.31 -1.03 -9.07
CA CYS A 245 -11.23 -0.05 -8.01
C CYS A 245 -9.96 0.82 -8.13
N PHE A 246 -8.97 0.33 -8.87
CA PHE A 246 -7.67 0.96 -9.03
C PHE A 246 -7.38 1.23 -10.52
N PRO A 247 -6.51 2.21 -10.81
CA PRO A 247 -6.00 2.42 -12.16
C PRO A 247 -5.45 1.12 -12.78
N ARG A 248 -5.59 1.00 -14.12
CA ARG A 248 -5.27 -0.20 -14.94
C ARG A 248 -6.17 -1.40 -14.77
N GLY A 249 -7.05 -1.45 -13.76
CA GLY A 249 -8.13 -2.43 -13.71
C GLY A 249 -7.70 -3.88 -13.44
N ARG A 250 -6.51 -4.11 -12.89
CA ARG A 250 -5.92 -5.47 -12.74
C ARG A 250 -5.79 -5.90 -11.28
N TYR A 251 -6.66 -6.84 -10.89
CA TYR A 251 -6.65 -7.43 -9.55
C TYR A 251 -5.34 -8.15 -9.19
N ASP A 252 -4.76 -8.87 -10.16
CA ASP A 252 -3.49 -9.59 -10.02
C ASP A 252 -2.26 -8.67 -9.99
N ARG A 253 -2.45 -7.35 -9.97
CA ARG A 253 -1.37 -6.35 -10.00
C ARG A 253 -1.65 -5.14 -9.11
N CYS A 254 -2.54 -5.26 -8.13
CA CYS A 254 -2.88 -4.14 -7.24
C CYS A 254 -1.68 -3.58 -6.45
N TRP A 255 -0.58 -4.31 -6.31
CA TRP A 255 0.67 -3.84 -5.70
C TRP A 255 1.61 -3.10 -6.66
N ILE A 256 1.23 -2.96 -7.93
CA ILE A 256 1.94 -2.11 -8.89
C ILE A 256 1.25 -0.75 -8.86
N VAL A 257 1.97 0.25 -8.35
CA VAL A 257 1.54 1.64 -8.29
C VAL A 257 2.53 2.42 -9.14
N GLU A 258 2.01 3.25 -10.05
CA GLU A 258 2.83 4.14 -10.87
C GLU A 258 2.44 5.59 -10.58
N LEU A 259 3.42 6.51 -10.59
CA LEU A 259 3.15 7.92 -10.29
C LEU A 259 2.19 8.58 -11.29
N ALA A 260 2.15 8.11 -12.54
CA ALA A 260 1.17 8.57 -13.53
C ALA A 260 -0.29 8.35 -13.07
N GLU A 261 -0.50 7.48 -12.07
CA GLU A 261 -1.80 7.15 -11.50
C GLU A 261 -2.19 8.04 -10.31
N ALA A 262 -1.33 8.99 -9.91
CA ALA A 262 -1.54 9.82 -8.71
C ALA A 262 -2.77 10.72 -8.77
N HIS A 263 -3.25 11.00 -9.99
CA HIS A 263 -4.45 11.76 -10.30
C HIS A 263 -5.43 10.87 -11.06
N CYS A 264 -5.64 9.66 -10.54
CA CYS A 264 -6.60 8.68 -11.04
C CYS A 264 -7.19 7.93 -9.84
N GLY A 265 -8.30 7.22 -10.04
CA GLY A 265 -8.86 6.36 -9.01
C GLY A 265 -9.83 7.08 -8.08
N LEU A 266 -9.82 6.67 -6.81
CA LEU A 266 -10.74 7.17 -5.78
C LEU A 266 -10.35 8.55 -5.24
N ALA A 267 -9.14 9.03 -5.50
CA ALA A 267 -8.66 10.35 -5.09
C ALA A 267 -8.78 11.39 -6.22
N GLU A 268 -9.43 11.04 -7.33
CA GLU A 268 -9.55 11.89 -8.50
C GLU A 268 -10.43 13.13 -8.24
N CYS A 269 -10.00 14.30 -8.71
CA CYS A 269 -10.68 15.58 -8.49
C CYS A 269 -11.96 15.73 -9.33
N SER A 270 -11.98 15.15 -10.53
CA SER A 270 -13.18 15.17 -11.38
C SER A 270 -14.13 14.03 -10.99
N TRP A 271 -15.31 14.36 -10.49
CA TRP A 271 -16.31 13.35 -10.09
C TRP A 271 -16.65 12.38 -11.24
N MET A 272 -16.61 12.85 -12.49
CA MET A 272 -16.86 12.01 -13.67
C MET A 272 -15.74 10.99 -13.91
N CYS A 273 -14.47 11.36 -13.69
CA CYS A 273 -13.34 10.43 -13.79
C CYS A 273 -13.23 9.54 -12.55
N GLN A 274 -13.73 9.98 -11.40
CA GLN A 274 -13.76 9.22 -10.15
C GLN A 274 -14.89 8.17 -10.14
N ALA A 275 -16.04 8.47 -10.76
CA ALA A 275 -17.24 7.62 -10.74
C ALA A 275 -17.00 6.15 -11.11
N PRO A 276 -16.22 5.81 -12.16
CA PRO A 276 -15.83 4.43 -12.48
C PRO A 276 -15.30 3.62 -11.30
N TYR A 277 -14.39 4.20 -10.54
CA TYR A 277 -13.71 3.56 -9.43
C TYR A 277 -14.64 3.42 -8.22
N VAL A 278 -15.46 4.44 -7.99
CA VAL A 278 -16.48 4.46 -6.92
C VAL A 278 -17.54 3.40 -7.16
N CYS A 279 -18.08 3.31 -8.38
CA CYS A 279 -19.06 2.31 -8.76
C CYS A 279 -18.47 0.89 -8.69
N SER A 280 -17.23 0.71 -9.13
CA SER A 280 -16.52 -0.56 -9.00
C SER A 280 -16.34 -0.98 -7.54
N LEU A 281 -15.90 -0.05 -6.67
CA LEU A 281 -15.75 -0.31 -5.25
C LEU A 281 -17.11 -0.54 -4.57
N ARG A 282 -18.18 0.15 -4.98
CA ARG A 282 -19.55 -0.14 -4.51
C ARG A 282 -19.93 -1.58 -4.79
N CYS A 283 -19.66 -2.08 -5.99
CA CYS A 283 -19.96 -3.47 -6.35
C CYS A 283 -19.16 -4.46 -5.51
N VAL A 284 -17.89 -4.18 -5.22
CA VAL A 284 -17.08 -4.98 -4.30
C VAL A 284 -17.70 -4.97 -2.90
N MET A 285 -17.93 -3.78 -2.33
CA MET A 285 -18.45 -3.63 -0.97
C MET A 285 -19.87 -4.19 -0.81
N SER A 286 -20.68 -4.23 -1.88
CA SER A 286 -22.02 -4.85 -1.88
C SER A 286 -21.99 -6.35 -1.54
N LYS A 287 -20.83 -7.00 -1.73
CA LYS A 287 -20.61 -8.42 -1.41
C LYS A 287 -20.01 -8.62 -0.02
N TRP A 288 -19.75 -7.55 0.72
CA TRP A 288 -19.24 -7.64 2.08
C TRP A 288 -20.39 -7.91 3.07
N ARG A 289 -20.10 -8.71 4.10
CA ARG A 289 -21.03 -8.89 5.23
C ARG A 289 -21.40 -7.55 5.84
N ASN A 290 -22.67 -7.41 6.24
CA ASN A 290 -23.22 -6.22 6.88
C ASN A 290 -23.12 -4.94 6.03
N CYS A 291 -23.00 -5.06 4.71
CA CYS A 291 -23.02 -3.90 3.82
C CYS A 291 -24.34 -3.11 3.98
N PRO A 292 -24.31 -1.77 4.18
CA PRO A 292 -25.51 -0.96 4.33
C PRO A 292 -26.31 -0.87 3.03
N GLN A 293 -27.63 -0.71 3.16
CA GLN A 293 -28.54 -0.64 2.01
C GLN A 293 -28.17 0.46 1.00
N SER A 294 -27.69 1.62 1.48
CA SER A 294 -27.28 2.73 0.62
C SER A 294 -26.12 2.41 -0.33
N ILE A 295 -25.29 1.41 -0.02
CA ILE A 295 -24.24 0.90 -0.90
C ILE A 295 -24.76 -0.24 -1.78
N GLN A 296 -25.68 -1.06 -1.25
CA GLN A 296 -26.27 -2.17 -2.00
C GLN A 296 -27.20 -1.72 -3.13
N ASP A 297 -27.89 -0.59 -2.94
CA ASP A 297 -28.85 -0.05 -3.89
C ASP A 297 -28.20 0.18 -5.26
N GLU A 298 -28.65 -0.58 -6.26
CA GLU A 298 -28.19 -0.46 -7.64
C GLU A 298 -28.84 0.72 -8.34
N ARG A 299 -28.03 1.50 -9.05
CA ARG A 299 -28.46 2.65 -9.82
C ARG A 299 -27.74 2.66 -11.15
N GLU A 300 -28.52 2.88 -12.21
CA GLU A 300 -27.99 3.00 -13.56
C GLU A 300 -27.33 4.37 -13.81
N ARG A 301 -27.68 5.38 -13.03
CA ARG A 301 -27.25 6.77 -13.22
C ARG A 301 -26.87 7.43 -11.90
N TYR A 302 -25.79 8.19 -11.94
CA TYR A 302 -25.30 8.99 -10.83
C TYR A 302 -25.18 10.46 -11.24
N MET A 303 -25.71 11.33 -10.39
CA MET A 303 -25.32 12.75 -10.36
C MET A 303 -24.18 12.93 -9.36
N GLU A 304 -23.49 14.07 -9.43
CA GLU A 304 -22.35 14.39 -8.55
C GLU A 304 -22.69 14.28 -7.06
N ASP A 305 -23.82 14.87 -6.64
CA ASP A 305 -24.29 14.83 -5.25
C ASP A 305 -24.58 13.40 -4.75
N MET A 306 -25.17 12.57 -5.61
CA MET A 306 -25.41 11.15 -5.30
C MET A 306 -24.10 10.38 -5.16
N LEU A 307 -23.12 10.64 -6.03
CA LEU A 307 -21.82 9.98 -5.99
C LEU A 307 -21.06 10.36 -4.72
N ILE A 308 -21.07 11.65 -4.35
CA ILE A 308 -20.47 12.15 -3.11
C ILE A 308 -21.13 11.49 -1.90
N SER A 309 -22.47 11.41 -1.86
CA SER A 309 -23.18 10.73 -0.77
C SER A 309 -22.83 9.25 -0.68
N LEU A 310 -22.76 8.56 -1.82
CA LEU A 310 -22.37 7.15 -1.88
C LEU A 310 -20.94 6.95 -1.37
N GLN A 311 -19.98 7.78 -1.80
CA GLN A 311 -18.60 7.72 -1.33
C GLN A 311 -18.48 7.92 0.18
N GLN A 312 -19.25 8.84 0.74
CA GLN A 312 -19.27 9.07 2.17
C GLN A 312 -19.77 7.84 2.95
N ASP A 313 -20.81 7.17 2.46
CA ASP A 313 -21.33 5.94 3.07
C ASP A 313 -20.31 4.79 2.94
N MET A 314 -19.68 4.67 1.78
CA MET A 314 -18.61 3.69 1.52
C MET A 314 -17.40 3.92 2.42
N ALA A 315 -16.92 5.16 2.54
CA ALA A 315 -15.80 5.50 3.40
C ALA A 315 -16.10 5.20 4.88
N LEU A 316 -17.31 5.51 5.35
CA LEU A 316 -17.74 5.17 6.71
C LEU A 316 -17.78 3.67 6.93
N PHE A 317 -18.38 2.93 5.99
CA PHE A 317 -18.48 1.48 6.06
C PHE A 317 -17.10 0.81 6.02
N TYR A 318 -16.21 1.28 5.16
CA TYR A 318 -14.80 0.85 5.09
C TYR A 318 -14.10 1.06 6.43
N CYS A 319 -14.10 2.28 6.98
CA CYS A 319 -13.35 2.60 8.19
C CYS A 319 -13.85 1.80 9.40
N LYS A 320 -15.17 1.67 9.57
CA LYS A 320 -15.77 0.88 10.65
C LYS A 320 -15.46 -0.60 10.50
N SER A 321 -15.64 -1.14 9.30
CA SER A 321 -15.40 -2.55 9.00
C SER A 321 -13.94 -2.93 9.18
N PHE A 322 -13.02 -2.07 8.72
CA PHE A 322 -11.59 -2.27 8.87
C PHE A 322 -11.18 -2.27 10.34
N TYR A 323 -11.63 -1.27 11.11
CA TYR A 323 -11.32 -1.20 12.53
C TYR A 323 -11.85 -2.43 13.30
N ALA A 324 -13.08 -2.86 13.01
CA ALA A 324 -13.66 -4.05 13.63
C ALA A 324 -12.90 -5.33 13.27
N ALA A 325 -12.42 -5.46 12.03
CA ALA A 325 -11.70 -6.65 11.56
C ALA A 325 -10.23 -6.68 11.99
N PHE A 326 -9.57 -5.52 12.09
CA PHE A 326 -8.12 -5.43 12.21
C PHE A 326 -7.63 -4.64 13.42
N GLY A 327 -8.52 -4.10 14.27
CA GLY A 327 -8.16 -3.46 15.54
C GLY A 327 -7.32 -2.19 15.43
N ARG A 328 -7.23 -1.58 14.23
CA ARG A 328 -6.48 -0.34 13.98
C ARG A 328 -7.14 0.51 12.90
N ALA A 329 -6.70 1.76 12.76
CA ALA A 329 -7.09 2.61 11.64
C ALA A 329 -6.66 1.98 10.30
N PRO A 330 -7.51 2.08 9.26
CA PRO A 330 -7.09 1.80 7.90
C PRO A 330 -6.18 2.91 7.36
N THR A 331 -5.40 2.55 6.34
CA THR A 331 -4.77 3.47 5.39
C THR A 331 -5.86 4.04 4.49
N LEU A 332 -5.82 5.35 4.22
CA LEU A 332 -6.82 6.04 3.41
C LEU A 332 -6.25 6.36 2.01
N PRO A 333 -7.11 6.60 1.01
CA PRO A 333 -6.65 7.11 -0.29
C PRO A 333 -6.06 8.52 -0.13
N HIS A 334 -4.93 8.75 -0.80
CA HIS A 334 -4.18 10.01 -0.73
C HIS A 334 -4.10 10.69 -2.10
N GLU A 335 -4.04 12.02 -2.05
CA GLU A 335 -3.89 12.92 -3.20
C GLU A 335 -2.45 13.46 -3.24
N LEU A 336 -1.85 13.42 -4.43
CA LEU A 336 -0.56 14.07 -4.67
C LEU A 336 -0.80 15.55 -5.00
N GLY A 337 -0.11 16.46 -4.33
CA GLY A 337 -0.36 17.90 -4.48
C GLY A 337 0.15 18.51 -5.80
N HIS A 338 1.01 17.80 -6.53
CA HIS A 338 1.58 18.20 -7.80
C HIS A 338 1.35 17.14 -8.88
N VAL A 339 1.44 17.56 -10.15
CA VAL A 339 1.44 16.64 -11.29
C VAL A 339 2.86 16.10 -11.44
N PRO A 340 3.08 14.78 -11.32
CA PRO A 340 4.42 14.22 -11.40
C PRO A 340 4.94 14.34 -12.83
N ASP A 341 6.21 14.72 -12.96
CA ASP A 341 6.90 14.82 -14.25
C ASP A 341 7.31 13.42 -14.72
N VAL A 342 6.39 12.67 -15.34
CA VAL A 342 6.63 11.30 -15.81
C VAL A 342 6.42 11.19 -17.32
N ASP A 343 7.37 10.54 -18.01
CA ASP A 343 7.27 10.15 -19.42
C ASP A 343 6.33 8.93 -19.60
N ALA A 344 5.12 9.01 -19.01
CA ALA A 344 4.16 7.93 -19.03
C ALA A 344 2.83 8.41 -19.62
N GLU A 345 2.22 7.56 -20.44
CA GLU A 345 0.85 7.77 -20.90
C GLU A 345 -0.07 7.63 -19.68
N TYR A 346 -0.81 8.69 -19.38
CA TYR A 346 -1.83 8.64 -18.34
C TYR A 346 -2.82 7.52 -18.71
N PRO A 347 -3.22 6.67 -17.75
CA PRO A 347 -4.25 5.68 -18.04
C PRO A 347 -5.45 6.43 -18.61
N GLU A 348 -5.95 6.02 -19.79
CA GLU A 348 -7.13 6.66 -20.37
C GLU A 348 -8.22 6.72 -19.28
N CYS A 349 -8.60 7.94 -18.87
CA CYS A 349 -9.69 8.10 -17.93
C CYS A 349 -10.89 7.39 -18.55
N ALA A 350 -11.41 6.43 -17.81
CA ALA A 350 -12.45 5.54 -18.26
C ALA A 350 -13.76 6.34 -18.31
N MET A 351 -13.89 7.23 -19.29
CA MET A 351 -15.05 8.09 -19.42
C MET A 351 -16.15 7.30 -20.13
N SER A 352 -17.25 7.07 -19.43
CA SER A 352 -18.49 6.65 -20.07
C SER A 352 -18.82 7.67 -21.16
N LEU A 353 -18.76 7.25 -22.44
CA LEU A 353 -18.99 8.04 -23.66
C LEU A 353 -20.46 8.51 -23.82
N THR A 354 -21.13 8.79 -22.72
CA THR A 354 -22.52 9.21 -22.74
C THR A 354 -22.59 10.66 -23.20
N LYS A 355 -23.18 10.85 -24.39
CA LYS A 355 -23.33 12.14 -25.10
C LYS A 355 -24.25 13.15 -24.39
N SER A 356 -24.59 12.90 -23.14
CA SER A 356 -25.57 13.65 -22.36
C SER A 356 -24.89 14.27 -21.15
N THR A 357 -24.91 15.59 -21.10
CA THR A 357 -24.26 16.38 -20.06
C THR A 357 -24.96 16.20 -18.71
N GLY A 358 -24.19 15.91 -17.65
CA GLY A 358 -24.64 16.04 -16.25
C GLY A 358 -24.95 14.75 -15.47
N TYR A 359 -24.76 13.56 -16.04
CA TYR A 359 -24.86 12.31 -15.28
C TYR A 359 -23.85 11.27 -15.77
N TYR A 360 -23.38 10.43 -14.85
CA TYR A 360 -22.58 9.26 -15.15
C TYR A 360 -23.50 8.04 -15.26
N HIS A 361 -23.39 7.31 -16.36
CA HIS A 361 -24.01 6.00 -16.50
C HIS A 361 -23.07 4.93 -15.98
N ASP A 362 -23.58 4.08 -15.09
CA ASP A 362 -22.81 2.97 -14.54
C ASP A 362 -22.63 1.87 -15.59
N VAL A 363 -21.60 2.00 -16.42
CA VAL A 363 -21.23 0.99 -17.42
C VAL A 363 -20.36 -0.04 -16.72
N MET A 364 -21.00 -0.89 -15.90
CA MET A 364 -20.31 -1.96 -15.17
C MET A 364 -19.65 -3.00 -16.09
N ASP A 365 -20.01 -3.02 -17.37
CA ASP A 365 -19.36 -3.77 -18.45
C ASP A 365 -18.20 -2.98 -19.04
N TRP A 366 -17.17 -2.75 -18.22
CA TRP A 366 -15.88 -2.31 -18.70
C TRP A 366 -15.27 -3.40 -19.56
N GLU A 367 -15.34 -3.26 -20.88
CA GLU A 367 -14.35 -3.84 -21.77
C GLU A 367 -13.15 -2.90 -21.73
N ALA A 368 -12.21 -3.15 -20.81
CA ALA A 368 -10.91 -2.51 -20.90
C ALA A 368 -10.33 -2.88 -22.27
N SER A 369 -10.09 -1.88 -23.11
CA SER A 369 -9.38 -2.07 -24.37
C SER A 369 -7.95 -2.47 -24.00
N TYR A 370 -7.61 -3.74 -24.19
CA TYR A 370 -6.27 -4.27 -23.96
C TYR A 370 -5.33 -3.93 -25.09
#